data_AF-A0A8C6YRF8-F1
#
_entry.id   AF-A0A8C6YRF8-F1
#
_cell.length_a   1.000
_cell.length_b   1.000
_cell.length_c   1.000
_cell.angle_alpha   90.00
_cell.angle_beta   90.00
_cell.angle_gamma   90.00
#
_symmetry.space_group_name_H-M   'P 1'
#
loop_
_entity.id
_entity.type
_entity.pdbx_description
1 polymer ?
#
loop_
_entity_poly.entity_id
_entity_poly.type
_entity_poly.pdbx_seq_one_letter_code
_entity_poly.pdbx_strand_id
1 'polypeptide(L)'
;QCHSCWDKGPRGNEGATRTVPAVAPRGALLAPPERRPCRPAGCGTSALSHDLHALGYTDVTSIDFSPVCIAAMRARHARCAGLRWAVMDMRALRFPDASFDVVLEKGALDSLLTEERDPWRVSAQGAAALRQVLTEVSRVLRPGGRFVSISFAQPHFRKPHYAQDAFGWSLRHAPYGDAFHYFVYVMRKGERLASPDRALGRRLHQPPPAPDAPRLLLDPDDEDFLLAIEL
;
A
#
# COMPACT_ATOMS: atom_id res chain seq x y z
N GLN A 1 -15.09 13.66 30.63
CA GLN A 1 -14.71 12.44 31.37
C GLN A 1 -15.61 11.30 30.92
N CYS A 2 -15.08 10.40 30.09
CA CYS A 2 -15.52 9.01 30.02
C CYS A 2 -14.31 8.22 29.49
N HIS A 3 -13.48 7.79 30.44
CA HIS A 3 -12.43 6.81 30.23
C HIS A 3 -13.05 5.43 30.02
N SER A 4 -12.24 4.49 29.53
CA SER A 4 -12.47 3.03 29.42
C SER A 4 -13.16 2.50 28.15
N CYS A 5 -12.32 2.16 27.15
CA CYS A 5 -12.52 1.00 26.28
C CYS A 5 -11.20 0.31 25.89
N TRP A 6 -10.04 0.80 26.35
CA TRP A 6 -8.72 0.27 26.00
C TRP A 6 -8.09 -0.59 27.09
N ASP A 7 -8.92 -1.34 27.82
CA ASP A 7 -8.41 -2.21 28.87
C ASP A 7 -9.10 -3.57 28.85
N LYS A 8 -8.79 -4.35 27.79
CA LYS A 8 -8.70 -5.82 27.82
C LYS A 8 -7.71 -6.28 26.75
N GLY A 9 -6.55 -6.75 27.21
CA GLY A 9 -5.66 -7.63 26.43
C GLY A 9 -6.29 -9.01 26.14
N PRO A 10 -5.51 -9.93 25.57
CA PRO A 10 -5.63 -10.35 24.18
C PRO A 10 -6.61 -11.51 24.02
N ARG A 11 -7.54 -11.38 23.08
CA ARG A 11 -8.31 -12.53 22.55
C ARG A 11 -8.48 -12.40 21.03
N GLY A 12 -7.71 -13.22 20.33
CA GLY A 12 -8.17 -13.93 19.14
C GLY A 12 -8.38 -13.13 17.86
N ASN A 13 -7.31 -13.01 17.06
CA ASN A 13 -7.35 -13.16 15.61
C ASN A 13 -8.33 -12.26 14.82
N GLU A 14 -8.21 -10.93 14.95
CA GLU A 14 -8.77 -10.00 13.96
C GLU A 14 -7.71 -9.69 12.90
N GLY A 15 -7.62 -10.56 11.89
CA GLY A 15 -6.74 -10.36 10.74
C GLY A 15 -7.16 -9.12 9.95
N ALA A 16 -6.21 -8.19 9.74
CA ALA A 16 -6.39 -7.04 8.87
C ALA A 16 -6.90 -7.47 7.49
N THR A 17 -8.07 -6.97 7.12
CA THR A 17 -8.75 -7.34 5.86
C THR A 17 -8.10 -6.63 4.68
N ARG A 18 -7.82 -7.36 3.61
CA ARG A 18 -6.98 -7.00 2.47
C ARG A 18 -7.84 -6.75 1.22
N THR A 19 -8.55 -5.62 1.18
CA THR A 19 -9.39 -5.29 0.01
C THR A 19 -8.60 -4.50 -1.04
N VAL A 20 -8.49 -5.03 -2.26
CA VAL A 20 -7.96 -4.30 -3.43
C VAL A 20 -9.15 -3.95 -4.33
N PRO A 21 -9.71 -2.72 -4.25
CA PRO A 21 -10.68 -2.25 -5.23
C PRO A 21 -10.01 -1.94 -6.57
N ALA A 22 -10.48 -2.56 -7.64
CA ALA A 22 -10.14 -2.22 -9.01
C ALA A 22 -11.34 -1.51 -9.68
N VAL A 23 -11.08 -0.38 -10.33
CA VAL A 23 -12.10 0.49 -10.94
C VAL A 23 -11.86 0.58 -12.45
N ALA A 24 -12.90 0.41 -13.25
CA ALA A 24 -12.89 0.75 -14.67
C ALA A 24 -13.84 1.94 -14.92
N PRO A 25 -13.42 3.05 -15.56
CA PRO A 25 -14.32 4.10 -15.97
C PRO A 25 -14.75 3.92 -17.43
N ARG A 26 -15.93 4.47 -17.71
CA ARG A 26 -16.08 5.31 -18.89
C ARG A 26 -16.12 6.76 -18.42
N GLY A 27 -15.05 7.51 -18.72
CA GLY A 27 -15.02 8.97 -18.65
C GLY A 27 -14.67 9.59 -17.30
N ALA A 28 -13.95 10.71 -17.38
CA ALA A 28 -13.53 11.64 -16.32
C ALA A 28 -12.40 11.22 -15.37
N LEU A 29 -11.27 11.87 -15.64
CA LEU A 29 -10.02 12.00 -14.90
C LEU A 29 -10.26 12.42 -13.44
N LEU A 30 -9.46 11.89 -12.52
CA LEU A 30 -9.28 12.41 -11.16
C LEU A 30 -8.95 13.92 -11.22
N ALA A 31 -9.96 14.77 -11.05
CA ALA A 31 -9.78 16.14 -10.58
C ALA A 31 -9.74 16.11 -9.05
N PRO A 32 -8.85 16.86 -8.38
CA PRO A 32 -8.85 16.93 -6.93
C PRO A 32 -10.19 17.54 -6.47
N PRO A 33 -10.97 16.88 -5.59
CA PRO A 33 -12.15 17.52 -5.04
C PRO A 33 -11.69 18.68 -4.16
N GLU A 34 -12.21 19.88 -4.44
CA GLU A 34 -12.14 21.00 -3.53
C GLU A 34 -12.69 20.57 -2.16
N ARG A 35 -11.81 20.68 -1.16
CA ARG A 35 -12.05 20.75 0.28
C ARG A 35 -13.40 20.19 0.73
N ARG A 36 -13.45 18.88 1.00
CA ARG A 36 -14.41 18.31 1.96
C ARG A 36 -13.69 17.39 2.95
N PRO A 37 -14.08 17.39 4.24
CA PRO A 37 -13.41 16.57 5.24
C PRO A 37 -13.63 15.09 4.92
N CYS A 38 -12.57 14.37 4.56
CA CYS A 38 -12.59 12.91 4.50
C CYS A 38 -12.60 12.39 5.94
N ARG A 39 -13.69 11.75 6.37
CA ARG A 39 -13.77 11.09 7.68
C ARG A 39 -12.72 9.97 7.74
N PRO A 40 -11.91 9.86 8.80
CA PRO A 40 -10.97 8.74 8.94
C PRO A 40 -11.77 7.46 9.21
N ALA A 41 -11.82 6.55 8.23
CA ALA A 41 -12.37 5.21 8.42
C ALA A 41 -11.21 4.24 8.72
N GLY A 42 -11.25 3.69 9.95
CA GLY A 42 -10.34 2.67 10.46
C GLY A 42 -10.27 1.41 9.58
N CYS A 43 -9.15 0.71 9.77
CA CYS A 43 -8.67 -0.44 9.01
C CYS A 43 -9.54 -1.70 9.18
N GLY A 44 -9.64 -2.52 8.12
CA GLY A 44 -10.40 -3.77 8.07
C GLY A 44 -11.89 -3.57 7.71
N THR A 45 -12.42 -4.34 6.74
CA THR A 45 -13.75 -4.10 6.10
C THR A 45 -13.92 -2.66 5.55
N SER A 46 -12.88 -2.14 4.91
CA SER A 46 -12.83 -0.73 4.51
C SER A 46 -14.05 -0.32 3.68
N ALA A 47 -14.73 0.74 4.10
CA ALA A 47 -15.81 1.39 3.37
C ALA A 47 -15.36 1.93 2.00
N LEU A 48 -14.07 1.85 1.65
CA LEU A 48 -13.49 2.44 0.46
C LEU A 48 -14.22 2.09 -0.84
N SER A 49 -14.61 0.84 -1.05
CA SER A 49 -15.39 0.47 -2.24
C SER A 49 -16.79 1.11 -2.24
N HIS A 50 -17.40 1.22 -1.06
CA HIS A 50 -18.68 1.90 -0.90
C HIS A 50 -18.55 3.42 -1.07
N ASP A 51 -17.49 4.02 -0.53
CA ASP A 51 -17.19 5.45 -0.65
C ASP A 51 -16.92 5.81 -2.12
N LEU A 52 -16.16 4.98 -2.84
CA LEU A 52 -15.97 5.10 -4.29
C LEU A 52 -17.32 5.04 -5.03
N HIS A 53 -18.17 4.07 -4.68
CA HIS A 53 -19.52 3.98 -5.25
C HIS A 53 -20.37 5.22 -4.94
N ALA A 54 -20.33 5.74 -3.72
CA ALA A 54 -21.03 6.95 -3.32
C ALA A 54 -20.52 8.20 -4.07
N LEU A 55 -19.26 8.20 -4.50
CA LEU A 55 -18.65 9.21 -5.37
C LEU A 55 -18.96 9.01 -6.87
N GLY A 56 -19.74 7.99 -7.23
CA GLY A 56 -20.17 7.71 -8.61
C GLY A 56 -19.34 6.66 -9.36
N TYR A 57 -18.32 6.08 -8.73
CA TYR A 57 -17.58 4.94 -9.31
C TYR A 57 -18.38 3.66 -9.13
N THR A 58 -19.19 3.32 -10.13
CA THR A 58 -20.14 2.20 -10.04
C THR A 58 -19.59 0.89 -10.59
N ASP A 59 -18.45 0.86 -11.28
CA ASP A 59 -17.84 -0.37 -11.81
C ASP A 59 -16.60 -0.75 -11.00
N VAL A 60 -16.82 -1.25 -9.78
CA VAL A 60 -15.76 -1.55 -8.82
C VAL A 60 -15.75 -3.03 -8.48
N THR A 61 -14.62 -3.69 -8.70
CA THR A 61 -14.39 -5.07 -8.29
C THR A 61 -13.41 -5.12 -7.14
N SER A 62 -13.86 -5.59 -5.99
CA SER A 62 -13.08 -5.75 -4.78
C SER A 62 -12.71 -7.21 -4.56
N ILE A 63 -11.44 -7.45 -4.26
CA ILE A 63 -10.94 -8.79 -3.95
C ILE A 63 -10.32 -8.88 -2.56
N ASP A 64 -10.33 -10.08 -1.99
CA ASP A 64 -9.64 -10.46 -0.75
C ASP A 64 -9.36 -11.97 -0.78
N PHE A 65 -8.27 -12.42 -0.15
CA PHE A 65 -7.95 -13.85 -0.04
C PHE A 65 -8.89 -14.57 0.93
N SER A 66 -9.52 -13.85 1.87
CA SER A 66 -10.42 -14.39 2.89
C SER A 66 -11.85 -14.53 2.36
N PRO A 67 -12.39 -15.77 2.24
CA PRO A 67 -13.76 -15.99 1.83
C PRO A 67 -14.78 -15.44 2.83
N VAL A 68 -14.44 -15.44 4.13
CA VAL A 68 -15.30 -14.90 5.20
C VAL A 68 -15.51 -13.40 5.00
N CYS A 69 -14.43 -12.68 4.68
CA CYS A 69 -14.46 -11.23 4.48
C CYS A 69 -15.26 -10.86 3.22
N ILE A 70 -15.06 -11.58 2.12
CA ILE A 70 -15.83 -11.38 0.89
C ILE A 70 -17.32 -11.65 1.11
N ALA A 71 -17.68 -12.72 1.83
CA ALA A 71 -19.08 -13.01 2.15
C ALA A 71 -19.72 -11.89 2.97
N ALA A 72 -19.03 -11.41 4.01
CA ALA A 72 -19.49 -10.30 4.84
C ALA A 72 -19.69 -9.00 4.04
N MET A 73 -18.71 -8.63 3.20
CA MET A 73 -18.81 -7.41 2.40
C MET A 73 -19.90 -7.49 1.33
N ARG A 74 -20.06 -8.65 0.69
CA ARG A 74 -21.14 -8.89 -0.28
C ARG A 74 -22.51 -8.76 0.37
N ALA A 75 -22.70 -9.32 1.56
CA ALA A 75 -23.95 -9.19 2.31
C ALA A 75 -24.21 -7.72 2.70
N ARG A 76 -23.19 -7.03 3.21
CA ARG A 76 -23.27 -5.63 3.65
C ARG A 76 -23.64 -4.67 2.51
N HIS A 77 -23.16 -4.93 1.29
CA HIS A 77 -23.38 -4.06 0.13
C HIS A 77 -24.26 -4.69 -0.96
N ALA A 78 -25.13 -5.64 -0.61
CA ALA A 78 -25.98 -6.35 -1.56
C ALA A 78 -26.91 -5.43 -2.38
N ARG A 79 -27.19 -4.22 -1.87
CA ARG A 79 -28.03 -3.19 -2.54
C ARG A 79 -27.24 -2.18 -3.38
N CYS A 80 -25.90 -2.25 -3.38
CA CYS A 80 -25.04 -1.34 -4.15
C CYS A 80 -24.75 -1.97 -5.51
N ALA A 81 -25.56 -1.63 -6.53
CA ALA A 81 -25.36 -2.12 -7.89
C ALA A 81 -23.97 -1.76 -8.42
N GLY A 82 -23.34 -2.69 -9.13
CA GLY A 82 -22.02 -2.48 -9.74
C GLY A 82 -20.81 -2.68 -8.80
N LEU A 83 -21.04 -2.83 -7.49
CA LEU A 83 -20.02 -3.37 -6.59
C LEU A 83 -19.94 -4.89 -6.71
N ARG A 84 -18.77 -5.39 -7.12
CA ARG A 84 -18.46 -6.83 -7.24
C ARG A 84 -17.45 -7.24 -6.19
N TRP A 85 -17.60 -8.45 -5.67
CA TRP A 85 -16.75 -8.99 -4.60
C TRP A 85 -16.29 -10.39 -5.00
N ALA A 86 -14.99 -10.67 -4.95
CA ALA A 86 -14.45 -11.99 -5.31
C ALA A 86 -13.34 -12.45 -4.36
N VAL A 87 -13.34 -13.74 -4.02
CA VAL A 87 -12.24 -14.36 -3.26
C VAL A 87 -11.07 -14.57 -4.21
N MET A 88 -9.95 -13.90 -3.96
CA MET A 88 -8.79 -13.93 -4.85
C MET A 88 -7.51 -13.50 -4.12
N ASP A 89 -6.40 -14.16 -4.46
CA ASP A 89 -5.07 -13.76 -4.03
C ASP A 89 -4.52 -12.70 -5.00
N MET A 90 -4.12 -11.53 -4.47
CA MET A 90 -3.56 -10.45 -5.27
C MET A 90 -2.23 -10.79 -5.96
N ARG A 91 -1.54 -11.87 -5.52
CA ARG A 91 -0.34 -12.40 -6.18
C ARG A 91 -0.65 -13.14 -7.48
N ALA A 92 -1.92 -13.48 -7.73
CA ALA A 92 -2.39 -14.21 -8.90
C ALA A 92 -3.81 -13.76 -9.28
N LEU A 93 -3.90 -12.61 -9.96
CA LEU A 93 -5.16 -11.99 -10.37
C LEU A 93 -5.79 -12.76 -11.54
N ARG A 94 -6.99 -13.28 -11.34
CA ARG A 94 -7.75 -14.03 -12.37
C ARG A 94 -8.53 -13.09 -13.30
N PHE A 95 -7.91 -12.01 -13.71
CA PHE A 95 -8.44 -11.06 -14.67
C PHE A 95 -7.59 -11.04 -15.94
N PRO A 96 -8.19 -10.78 -17.12
CA PRO A 96 -7.43 -10.58 -18.35
C PRO A 96 -6.45 -9.41 -18.24
N ASP A 97 -5.45 -9.41 -19.11
CA ASP A 97 -4.54 -8.28 -19.27
C ASP A 97 -5.33 -7.03 -19.68
N ALA A 98 -4.88 -5.86 -19.23
CA ALA A 98 -5.49 -4.58 -19.58
C ALA A 98 -7.02 -4.51 -19.34
N SER A 99 -7.50 -5.12 -18.26
CA SER A 99 -8.91 -5.12 -17.88
C SER A 99 -9.33 -3.92 -17.04
N PHE A 100 -8.40 -3.24 -16.36
CA PHE A 100 -8.70 -2.12 -15.45
C PHE A 100 -7.94 -0.84 -15.82
N ASP A 101 -8.56 0.30 -15.54
CA ASP A 101 -7.93 1.61 -15.72
C ASP A 101 -7.35 2.12 -14.41
N VAL A 102 -7.90 1.71 -13.27
CA VAL A 102 -7.36 2.00 -11.94
C VAL A 102 -7.33 0.74 -11.09
N VAL A 103 -6.20 0.47 -10.46
CA VAL A 103 -6.09 -0.48 -9.35
C VAL A 103 -5.75 0.32 -8.10
N LEU A 104 -6.47 0.09 -7.02
CA LEU A 104 -6.22 0.75 -5.75
C LEU A 104 -5.99 -0.31 -4.68
N GLU A 105 -4.96 -0.13 -3.86
CA GLU A 105 -4.78 -0.89 -2.64
C GLU A 105 -4.53 0.06 -1.46
N LYS A 106 -5.05 -0.30 -0.28
CA LYS A 106 -4.81 0.43 0.96
C LYS A 106 -4.41 -0.53 2.07
N GLY A 107 -3.15 -0.48 2.47
CA GLY A 107 -2.57 -1.31 3.53
C GLY A 107 -2.47 -2.80 3.19
N ALA A 108 -2.80 -3.19 1.95
CA ALA A 108 -2.80 -4.58 1.54
C ALA A 108 -1.36 -5.09 1.38
N LEU A 109 -0.49 -4.25 0.81
CA LEU A 109 0.94 -4.52 0.70
C LEU A 109 1.66 -4.42 2.05
N ASP A 110 1.19 -3.59 2.98
CA ASP A 110 1.71 -3.55 4.36
C ASP A 110 1.44 -4.87 5.09
N SER A 111 0.23 -5.41 4.88
CA SER A 111 -0.20 -6.69 5.43
C SER A 111 0.54 -7.89 4.81
N LEU A 112 1.15 -7.72 3.64
CA LEU A 112 1.97 -8.74 2.98
C LEU A 112 3.38 -8.82 3.59
N LEU A 113 3.85 -7.72 4.18
CA LEU A 113 5.19 -7.59 4.76
C LEU A 113 5.19 -7.61 6.29
N THR A 114 4.08 -7.99 6.92
CA THR A 114 3.94 -7.95 8.39
C THR A 114 4.91 -8.90 9.11
N GLU A 115 5.38 -9.95 8.43
CA GLU A 115 6.34 -10.92 8.98
C GLU A 115 7.80 -10.50 8.82
N GLU A 116 8.06 -9.38 8.13
CA GLU A 116 9.42 -8.83 7.97
C GLU A 116 9.92 -8.27 9.31
N ARG A 117 11.09 -8.75 9.74
CA ARG A 117 11.68 -8.35 11.03
C ARG A 117 12.49 -7.07 10.95
N ASP A 118 13.02 -6.77 9.76
CA ASP A 118 13.87 -5.62 9.49
C ASP A 118 13.28 -4.82 8.32
N PRO A 119 12.78 -3.58 8.54
CA PRO A 119 12.21 -2.76 7.47
C PRO A 119 13.24 -2.36 6.42
N TRP A 120 14.53 -2.36 6.76
CA TRP A 120 15.63 -2.05 5.83
C TRP A 120 16.03 -3.26 4.97
N ARG A 121 15.68 -4.48 5.41
CA ARG A 121 16.05 -5.73 4.75
C ARG A 121 14.87 -6.67 4.62
N VAL A 122 14.05 -6.39 3.60
CA VAL A 122 12.96 -7.29 3.20
C VAL A 122 13.55 -8.63 2.75
N SER A 123 13.01 -9.72 3.29
CA SER A 123 13.39 -11.08 2.95
C SER A 123 13.21 -11.36 1.45
N ALA A 124 13.95 -12.34 0.92
CA ALA A 124 13.79 -12.77 -0.47
C ALA A 124 12.34 -13.20 -0.78
N GLN A 125 11.67 -13.82 0.21
CA GLN A 125 10.28 -14.24 0.11
C GLN A 125 9.32 -13.04 0.05
N GLY A 126 9.48 -12.05 0.93
CA GLY A 126 8.67 -10.82 0.93
C GLY A 126 8.87 -10.01 -0.33
N ALA A 127 10.11 -9.87 -0.79
CA ALA A 127 10.43 -9.19 -2.05
C ALA A 127 9.84 -9.91 -3.26
N ALA A 128 9.89 -11.25 -3.30
CA ALA A 128 9.28 -12.04 -4.36
C ALA A 128 7.74 -11.91 -4.35
N ALA A 129 7.11 -11.92 -3.17
CA ALA A 129 5.67 -11.75 -3.03
C ALA A 129 5.23 -10.36 -3.50
N LEU A 130 5.89 -9.28 -3.08
CA LEU A 130 5.63 -7.93 -3.58
C LEU A 130 5.77 -7.86 -5.10
N ARG A 131 6.85 -8.43 -5.64
CA ARG A 131 7.09 -8.44 -7.08
C ARG A 131 5.97 -9.18 -7.83
N GLN A 132 5.46 -10.28 -7.31
CA GLN A 132 4.31 -10.99 -7.90
C GLN A 132 3.08 -10.10 -7.95
N VAL A 133 2.72 -9.46 -6.83
CA VAL A 133 1.55 -8.54 -6.79
C VAL A 133 1.72 -7.40 -7.79
N LEU A 134 2.87 -6.72 -7.78
CA LEU A 134 3.12 -5.58 -8.66
C LEU A 134 3.15 -5.98 -10.15
N THR A 135 3.62 -7.18 -10.46
CA THR A 135 3.56 -7.74 -11.82
C THR A 135 2.11 -7.92 -12.26
N GLU A 136 1.29 -8.54 -11.41
CA GLU A 136 -0.14 -8.74 -11.70
C GLU A 136 -0.90 -7.43 -11.83
N VAL A 137 -0.64 -6.47 -10.95
CA VAL A 137 -1.22 -5.12 -11.01
C VAL A 137 -0.84 -4.41 -12.31
N SER A 138 0.45 -4.45 -12.69
CA SER A 138 0.87 -3.88 -13.97
C SER A 138 0.17 -4.58 -15.13
N ARG A 139 0.10 -5.92 -15.13
CA ARG A 139 -0.52 -6.73 -16.20
C ARG A 139 -1.99 -6.37 -16.42
N VAL A 140 -2.80 -6.32 -15.36
CA VAL A 140 -4.24 -6.06 -15.48
C VAL A 140 -4.55 -4.58 -15.78
N LEU A 141 -3.60 -3.67 -15.58
CA LEU A 141 -3.77 -2.27 -15.95
C LEU A 141 -3.68 -2.05 -17.45
N ARG A 142 -4.60 -1.24 -17.99
CA ARG A 142 -4.55 -0.72 -19.36
C ARG A 142 -3.37 0.22 -19.57
N PRO A 143 -2.86 0.38 -20.80
CA PRO A 143 -1.98 1.50 -21.13
C PRO A 143 -2.60 2.83 -20.67
N GLY A 144 -1.84 3.66 -19.96
CA GLY A 144 -2.35 4.90 -19.36
C GLY A 144 -3.11 4.74 -18.03
N GLY A 145 -3.36 3.50 -17.60
CA GLY A 145 -4.00 3.18 -16.31
C GLY A 145 -3.13 3.55 -15.11
N ARG A 146 -3.74 3.58 -13.93
CA ARG A 146 -3.10 4.03 -12.68
C ARG A 146 -3.15 2.96 -11.59
N PHE A 147 -2.01 2.74 -10.94
CA PHE A 147 -1.97 2.05 -9.65
C PHE A 147 -1.87 3.10 -8.54
N VAL A 148 -2.77 3.04 -7.57
CA VAL A 148 -2.77 3.89 -6.38
C VAL A 148 -2.56 3.01 -5.15
N SER A 149 -1.45 3.21 -4.46
CA SER A 149 -1.13 2.49 -3.22
C SER A 149 -1.16 3.47 -2.05
N ILE A 150 -1.92 3.13 -1.01
CA ILE A 150 -1.97 3.88 0.24
C ILE A 150 -1.34 3.00 1.31
N SER A 151 -0.23 3.47 1.88
CA SER A 151 0.61 2.64 2.74
C SER A 151 1.20 3.44 3.89
N PHE A 152 1.47 2.77 5.00
CA PHE A 152 2.27 3.34 6.09
C PHE A 152 3.77 3.35 5.80
N ALA A 153 4.24 2.55 4.85
CA ALA A 153 5.66 2.44 4.55
C ALA A 153 6.17 3.73 3.91
N GLN A 154 7.23 4.28 4.48
CA GLN A 154 7.86 5.50 4.02
C GLN A 154 8.48 5.33 2.62
N PRO A 155 8.68 6.44 1.88
CA PRO A 155 9.19 6.40 0.50
C PRO A 155 10.51 5.65 0.35
N HIS A 156 11.41 5.76 1.31
CA HIS A 156 12.70 5.06 1.27
C HIS A 156 12.57 3.53 1.39
N PHE A 157 11.52 3.03 2.06
CA PHE A 157 11.22 1.59 2.13
C PHE A 157 10.42 1.12 0.92
N ARG A 158 9.41 1.90 0.50
CA ARG A 158 8.43 1.40 -0.47
C ARG A 158 8.80 1.66 -1.93
N LYS A 159 9.36 2.83 -2.24
CA LYS A 159 9.71 3.18 -3.63
C LYS A 159 10.72 2.23 -4.28
N PRO A 160 11.72 1.61 -3.59
CA PRO A 160 12.56 0.59 -4.21
C PRO A 160 11.75 -0.54 -4.86
N HIS A 161 10.67 -0.99 -4.22
CA HIS A 161 9.83 -2.06 -4.77
C HIS A 161 8.97 -1.58 -5.94
N TYR A 162 8.48 -0.34 -5.92
CA TYR A 162 7.65 0.20 -7.02
C TYR A 162 8.44 0.64 -8.23
N ALA A 163 9.68 1.11 -8.05
CA ALA A 163 10.49 1.73 -9.09
C ALA A 163 11.27 0.71 -9.95
N GLN A 164 10.59 -0.34 -10.41
CA GLN A 164 11.19 -1.36 -11.28
C GLN A 164 10.79 -1.11 -12.74
N ASP A 165 11.78 -1.06 -13.63
CA ASP A 165 11.56 -0.80 -15.06
C ASP A 165 10.58 -1.80 -15.69
N ALA A 166 10.58 -3.05 -15.21
CA ALA A 166 9.73 -4.14 -15.68
C ALA A 166 8.22 -3.83 -15.56
N PHE A 167 7.81 -2.96 -14.65
CA PHE A 167 6.40 -2.62 -14.48
C PHE A 167 5.91 -1.54 -15.46
N GLY A 168 6.83 -0.82 -16.11
CA GLY A 168 6.49 0.12 -17.19
C GLY A 168 5.60 1.29 -16.74
N TRP A 169 5.80 1.82 -15.54
CA TRP A 169 5.03 2.98 -15.02
C TRP A 169 5.93 4.10 -14.48
N SER A 170 5.40 5.32 -14.39
CA SER A 170 5.99 6.37 -13.57
C SER A 170 5.71 6.14 -12.08
N LEU A 171 6.34 6.92 -11.19
CA LEU A 171 6.12 6.84 -9.76
C LEU A 171 6.12 8.25 -9.15
N ARG A 172 5.06 8.58 -8.41
CA ARG A 172 4.96 9.78 -7.57
C ARG A 172 4.44 9.39 -6.20
N HIS A 173 4.73 10.19 -5.19
CA HIS A 173 4.17 10.00 -3.85
C HIS A 173 3.90 11.33 -3.16
N ALA A 174 2.98 11.32 -2.19
CA ALA A 174 2.71 12.43 -1.29
C ALA A 174 2.34 11.90 0.11
N PRO A 175 2.64 12.64 1.19
CA PRO A 175 2.09 12.33 2.50
C PRO A 175 0.57 12.53 2.53
N TYR A 176 -0.12 11.78 3.38
CA TYR A 176 -1.56 11.82 3.55
C TYR A 176 -1.95 11.69 5.04
N GLY A 177 -2.86 12.55 5.47
CA GLY A 177 -3.37 12.60 6.85
C GLY A 177 -2.60 13.57 7.75
N ASP A 178 -3.30 14.12 8.74
CA ASP A 178 -2.76 15.16 9.65
C ASP A 178 -2.12 14.58 10.93
N ALA A 179 -2.49 13.36 11.33
CA ALA A 179 -2.10 12.75 12.61
C ALA A 179 -1.36 11.40 12.48
N PHE A 180 -1.52 10.70 11.36
CA PHE A 180 -0.83 9.45 11.05
C PHE A 180 -0.19 9.61 9.69
N HIS A 181 1.14 9.46 9.61
CA HIS A 181 1.89 9.64 8.37
C HIS A 181 1.67 8.45 7.42
N TYR A 182 0.56 8.47 6.69
CA TYR A 182 0.39 7.61 5.52
C TYR A 182 1.05 8.25 4.30
N PHE A 183 1.36 7.42 3.32
CA PHE A 183 1.87 7.85 2.03
C PHE A 183 0.97 7.30 0.92
N VAL A 184 0.63 8.18 -0.02
CA VAL A 184 -0.08 7.80 -1.24
C VAL A 184 0.92 7.77 -2.37
N TYR A 185 1.05 6.62 -3.01
CA TYR A 185 1.88 6.39 -4.18
C TYR A 185 0.99 6.28 -5.40
N VAL A 186 1.31 7.02 -6.45
CA VAL A 186 0.59 7.01 -7.72
C VAL A 186 1.56 6.61 -8.82
N MET A 187 1.25 5.50 -9.49
CA MET A 187 2.01 4.98 -10.62
C MET A 187 1.15 5.00 -11.88
N ARG A 188 1.68 5.50 -13.00
CA ARG A 188 0.94 5.60 -14.27
C ARG A 188 1.60 4.76 -15.34
N LYS A 189 0.88 3.75 -15.83
CA LYS A 189 1.37 2.79 -16.83
C LYS A 189 1.61 3.48 -18.18
N GLY A 190 2.75 3.19 -18.80
CA GLY A 190 3.19 3.78 -20.06
C GLY A 190 4.04 5.05 -19.91
N GLU A 191 4.16 5.61 -18.69
CA GLU A 191 5.07 6.71 -18.41
C GLU A 191 6.43 6.20 -17.91
N ARG A 192 7.48 7.02 -18.06
CA ARG A 192 8.84 6.68 -17.61
C ARG A 192 9.04 6.98 -16.13
N LEU A 193 9.77 6.09 -15.44
CA LEU A 193 10.34 6.39 -14.12
C LEU A 193 11.33 7.55 -14.21
N ALA A 194 11.32 8.40 -13.19
CA ALA A 194 12.36 9.41 -13.03
C ALA A 194 13.71 8.74 -12.69
N SER A 195 14.82 9.34 -13.14
CA SER A 195 16.18 8.79 -12.90
C SER A 195 16.49 8.50 -11.42
N PRO A 196 16.13 9.35 -10.44
CA PRO A 196 16.36 9.06 -9.03
C PRO A 196 15.61 7.81 -8.52
N ASP A 197 14.37 7.62 -8.99
CA ASP A 197 13.53 6.48 -8.61
C ASP A 197 14.06 5.20 -9.23
N ARG A 198 14.47 5.26 -10.50
CA ARG A 198 15.10 4.14 -11.19
C ARG A 198 16.38 3.69 -10.49
N ALA A 199 17.21 4.64 -10.02
CA ALA A 199 18.40 4.32 -9.24
C ALA A 199 18.04 3.62 -7.91
N LEU A 200 16.98 4.08 -7.24
CA LEU A 200 16.49 3.45 -6.01
C LEU A 200 15.99 2.02 -6.25
N GLY A 201 15.24 1.77 -7.32
CA GLY A 201 14.80 0.43 -7.69
C GLY A 201 15.93 -0.53 -8.02
N ARG A 202 17.01 -0.03 -8.65
CA ARG A 202 18.21 -0.83 -8.95
C ARG A 202 18.98 -1.23 -7.70
N ARG A 203 19.05 -0.36 -6.69
CA ARG A 203 19.71 -0.67 -5.41
C ARG A 203 19.12 -1.87 -4.69
N LEU A 204 17.82 -2.16 -4.89
CA LEU A 204 17.16 -3.33 -4.30
C LEU A 204 17.81 -4.66 -4.73
N HIS A 205 18.44 -4.69 -5.91
CA HIS A 205 19.09 -5.89 -6.47
C HIS A 205 20.60 -5.90 -6.28
N GLN A 206 21.17 -4.86 -5.66
CA GLN A 206 22.60 -4.81 -5.37
C GLN A 206 22.90 -5.59 -4.08
N PRO A 207 24.02 -6.32 -4.03
CA PRO A 207 24.48 -6.90 -2.77
C PRO A 207 24.72 -5.77 -1.76
N PRO A 208 24.54 -6.04 -0.45
CA PRO A 208 24.87 -5.05 0.55
C PRO A 208 26.32 -4.60 0.37
N PRO A 209 26.62 -3.31 0.61
CA PRO A 209 28.01 -2.86 0.61
C PRO A 209 28.81 -3.74 1.58
N ALA A 210 30.07 -4.01 1.23
CA ALA A 210 30.97 -4.69 2.14
C ALA A 210 30.96 -3.93 3.47
N PRO A 211 30.98 -4.63 4.63
CA PRO A 211 31.10 -3.94 5.90
C PRO A 211 32.32 -3.03 5.83
N ASP A 212 32.15 -1.75 6.19
CA ASP A 212 33.29 -0.86 6.37
C ASP A 212 34.28 -1.56 7.30
N ALA A 213 35.57 -1.53 6.94
CA ALA A 213 36.62 -1.99 7.84
C ALA A 213 36.37 -1.35 9.21
N PRO A 214 36.46 -2.10 10.32
CA PRO A 214 36.14 -1.58 11.64
C PRO A 214 36.95 -0.31 11.85
N ARG A 215 36.27 0.84 11.79
CA ARG A 215 36.85 2.08 12.29
C ARG A 215 36.92 1.87 13.79
N LEU A 216 38.12 1.62 14.29
CA LEU A 216 38.44 1.79 15.69
C LEU A 216 38.09 3.24 16.01
N LEU A 217 36.87 3.48 16.48
CA LEU A 217 36.52 4.70 17.19
C LEU A 217 37.29 4.61 18.51
N LEU A 218 38.54 5.09 18.49
CA LEU A 218 39.20 5.55 19.70
C LEU A 218 38.62 6.94 19.99
N ASP A 219 37.37 6.99 20.43
CA ASP A 219 36.88 8.16 21.16
C ASP A 219 37.00 7.83 22.65
N PRO A 220 37.78 8.61 23.42
CA PRO A 220 37.81 8.46 24.87
C PRO A 220 36.42 8.82 25.42
N ASP A 221 35.92 7.99 26.34
CA ASP A 221 34.67 8.14 27.06
C ASP A 221 34.45 9.59 27.54
N ASP A 222 33.50 10.29 26.93
CA ASP A 222 32.85 11.46 27.50
C ASP A 222 31.34 11.19 27.55
N GLU A 223 30.96 10.29 28.46
CA GLU A 223 29.55 10.00 28.79
C GLU A 223 28.97 11.13 29.66
N ASP A 224 28.71 12.30 29.06
CA ASP A 224 28.12 13.45 29.76
C ASP A 224 26.75 13.89 29.22
N PHE A 225 26.08 13.04 28.45
CA PHE A 225 24.80 13.37 27.81
C PHE A 225 23.58 13.27 28.75
N LEU A 226 23.73 12.62 29.90
CA LEU A 226 22.63 12.41 30.86
C LEU A 226 22.45 13.59 31.85
N LEU A 227 23.42 14.50 31.95
CA LEU A 227 23.34 15.67 32.83
C LEU A 227 22.72 16.92 32.15
N ALA A 228 22.46 16.87 30.83
CA ALA A 228 21.89 17.98 30.07
C ALA A 228 20.34 17.96 30.00
N ILE A 229 19.69 17.01 30.66
CA ILE A 229 18.22 16.99 30.77
C ILE A 229 17.83 17.77 32.03
N GLU A 230 17.57 19.06 31.88
CA GLU A 230 16.89 19.84 32.92
C GLU A 230 15.42 19.37 33.01
N LEU A 231 15.02 18.82 34.17
CA LEU A 231 13.65 18.47 34.54
C LEU A 231 12.92 19.67 35.16
#